data_AF-A0A1Y3RS31-F1
#
_entry.id   AF-A0A1Y3RS31-F1
#
_cell.length_a   1.000
_cell.length_b   1.000
_cell.length_c   1.000
_cell.angle_alpha   90.00
_cell.angle_beta   90.00
_cell.angle_gamma   90.00
#
_symmetry.space_group_name_H-M   'P 1'
#
loop_
_entity.id
_entity.type
_entity.pdbx_description
1 polymer ?
#
loop_
_entity_poly.entity_id
_entity_poly.type
_entity_poly.pdbx_seq_one_letter_code
_entity_poly.pdbx_strand_id
1 'polypeptide(L)'
;MVRNWCVKVSALALAGVMSLSVLPTQAAEYADLGQDHWAYEEMTRAVELGILQGVGNNQLAPALTMSWGQFLALVTRTFAPDDYQSALDQGAAWDEAGYLAAASAGILREEDALSVSPEQLGESITREDAAMLLYRAMPEEIQEKYAHPENEALFTDFDQMDEVHQAAVSALADTQVSSGKPDGSFGRTDPIQRCDGTVLLMRTLNVVDRARTGETVTITLYGVDSESGQELFRQEYVTEVGAYLYGLLEDAPQYYVFDGFQGGGTVTSACASYCAQYRPMTQAEREEADFWDKVDQGLASADDYWTQPFWLSMQGENEAKHNLLFGSTEKRRFDSQAEAQAAMTTITVPIWTLSNGVKKASTTTLQVHAAIADDVKAIFTEIYNDPEQFPINGTSSFRYVEGTTGEHNCGTAIDLNANENYQIRDGQVLVGSCWEPGTNPYSIAPDSSVVRIFEAHGWSWGGDAWAADSDDATGYHDYMHFSYMGG
;
A
#
# COMPACT_ATOMS: atom_id res chain seq x y z
N MET A 1 -46.12 20.83 -22.58
CA MET A 1 -46.16 20.43 -21.16
C MET A 1 -44.79 19.82 -20.90
N VAL A 2 -43.81 20.65 -20.53
CA VAL A 2 -42.42 20.22 -20.35
C VAL A 2 -42.40 19.41 -19.06
N ARG A 3 -42.21 18.09 -19.17
CA ARG A 3 -41.91 17.26 -18.00
C ARG A 3 -40.51 17.65 -17.56
N ASN A 4 -40.38 18.31 -16.42
CA ASN A 4 -39.09 18.47 -15.76
C ASN A 4 -38.64 17.07 -15.32
N TRP A 5 -37.67 16.51 -16.04
CA TRP A 5 -36.97 15.30 -15.64
C TRP A 5 -35.87 15.72 -14.65
N CYS A 6 -36.24 16.10 -13.42
CA CYS A 6 -35.24 16.21 -12.37
C CYS A 6 -34.66 14.81 -12.14
N VAL A 7 -33.37 14.63 -12.40
CA VAL A 7 -32.61 13.51 -11.85
C VAL A 7 -32.61 13.72 -10.34
N LYS A 8 -33.52 13.04 -9.64
CA LYS A 8 -33.53 13.05 -8.17
C LYS A 8 -32.44 12.10 -7.71
N VAL A 9 -31.19 12.56 -7.68
CA VAL A 9 -30.15 11.87 -6.92
C VAL A 9 -30.47 12.08 -5.44
N SER A 10 -31.22 11.14 -4.89
CA SER A 10 -31.64 11.18 -3.49
C SER A 10 -30.47 10.78 -2.60
N ALA A 11 -30.40 11.38 -1.41
CA ALA A 11 -29.44 10.99 -0.38
C ALA A 11 -29.68 9.52 0.01
N LEU A 12 -28.59 8.73 0.02
CA LEU A 12 -28.59 7.33 0.41
C LEU A 12 -29.31 7.12 1.76
N ALA A 13 -30.35 6.30 1.73
CA ALA A 13 -30.88 5.64 2.91
C ALA A 13 -31.10 4.17 2.56
N LEU A 14 -30.01 3.41 2.42
CA LEU A 14 -30.10 1.97 2.21
C LEU A 14 -29.91 1.21 3.53
N ALA A 15 -31.03 0.90 4.18
CA ALA A 15 -31.13 -0.24 5.07
C ALA A 15 -31.18 -1.50 4.19
N GLY A 16 -30.06 -2.21 4.06
CA GLY A 16 -29.97 -3.39 3.22
C GLY A 16 -28.76 -4.26 3.56
N VAL A 17 -28.85 -5.00 4.65
CA VAL A 17 -27.91 -6.06 5.02
C VAL A 17 -28.03 -7.19 3.99
N MET A 18 -27.04 -7.33 3.10
CA MET A 18 -26.63 -8.65 2.60
C MET A 18 -25.28 -8.99 3.18
N SER A 19 -25.33 -9.85 4.19
CA SER A 19 -24.20 -10.48 4.84
C SER A 19 -23.50 -11.43 3.87
N LEU A 20 -22.39 -10.95 3.32
CA LEU A 20 -21.10 -11.63 3.33
C LEU A 20 -20.09 -10.52 3.55
N SER A 21 -19.87 -10.17 4.82
CA SER A 21 -18.84 -9.23 5.26
C SER A 21 -17.47 -9.84 5.01
N VAL A 22 -17.06 -9.93 3.75
CA VAL A 22 -15.65 -9.85 3.43
C VAL A 22 -15.39 -8.36 3.42
N LEU A 23 -14.93 -7.83 4.56
CA LEU A 23 -14.34 -6.50 4.59
C LEU A 23 -13.32 -6.47 3.45
N PRO A 24 -13.26 -5.38 2.66
CA PRO A 24 -12.34 -5.31 1.54
C PRO A 24 -10.92 -5.58 2.07
N THR A 25 -10.44 -6.78 1.77
CA THR A 25 -9.04 -7.15 1.92
C THR A 25 -8.23 -6.04 1.25
N GLN A 26 -7.11 -5.64 1.89
CA GLN A 26 -6.09 -4.72 1.36
C GLN A 26 -6.22 -4.56 -0.15
N ALA A 27 -6.40 -3.33 -0.65
CA ALA A 27 -6.57 -3.02 -2.08
C ALA A 27 -5.73 -4.01 -2.89
N ALA A 28 -6.39 -5.04 -3.43
CA ALA A 28 -5.67 -6.21 -3.89
C ALA A 28 -4.76 -5.71 -5.00
N GLU A 29 -3.44 -5.88 -4.84
CA GLU A 29 -2.54 -5.60 -5.94
C GLU A 29 -2.92 -6.55 -7.07
N TYR A 30 -3.66 -6.03 -8.04
CA TYR A 30 -4.10 -6.80 -9.18
C TYR A 30 -2.89 -7.07 -10.06
N ALA A 31 -2.65 -8.35 -10.36
CA ALA A 31 -1.44 -8.79 -11.04
C ALA A 31 -1.28 -8.21 -12.46
N ASP A 32 -2.38 -7.69 -13.04
CA ASP A 32 -2.45 -7.12 -14.38
C ASP A 32 -2.59 -5.58 -14.41
N LEU A 33 -2.41 -4.90 -13.27
CA LEU A 33 -2.43 -3.44 -13.17
C LEU A 33 -1.24 -2.94 -12.33
N GLY A 34 -0.12 -2.68 -12.99
CA GLY A 34 1.07 -2.09 -12.36
C GLY A 34 0.90 -0.61 -12.00
N GLN A 35 1.65 -0.14 -10.99
CA GLN A 35 1.62 1.27 -10.52
C GLN A 35 2.02 2.28 -11.61
N ASP A 36 2.76 1.86 -12.62
CA ASP A 36 3.18 2.66 -13.78
C ASP A 36 2.12 2.73 -14.89
N HIS A 37 1.03 1.96 -14.79
CA HIS A 37 -0.06 2.00 -15.76
C HIS A 37 -0.82 3.32 -15.66
N TRP A 38 -1.09 3.97 -16.80
CA TRP A 38 -1.70 5.31 -16.85
C TRP A 38 -3.07 5.44 -16.17
N ALA A 39 -3.81 4.33 -16.04
CA ALA A 39 -5.12 4.26 -15.38
C ALA A 39 -5.05 3.70 -13.94
N TYR A 40 -3.86 3.48 -13.39
CA TYR A 40 -3.67 2.85 -12.08
C TYR A 40 -4.44 3.59 -10.99
N GLU A 41 -4.27 4.91 -10.89
CA GLU A 41 -4.89 5.72 -9.84
C GLU A 41 -6.42 5.66 -9.91
N GLU A 42 -7.03 5.91 -11.07
CA GLU A 42 -8.49 5.90 -11.19
C GLU A 42 -9.10 4.50 -11.03
N MET A 43 -8.45 3.46 -11.56
CA MET A 43 -8.96 2.08 -11.43
C MET A 43 -8.89 1.57 -10.01
N THR A 44 -7.76 1.79 -9.32
CA THR A 44 -7.61 1.42 -7.91
C THR A 44 -8.61 2.18 -7.05
N ARG A 45 -8.76 3.50 -7.25
CA ARG A 45 -9.77 4.30 -6.55
C ARG A 45 -11.20 3.80 -6.78
N ALA A 46 -11.53 3.40 -8.01
CA ALA A 46 -12.85 2.85 -8.31
C ALA A 46 -13.11 1.52 -7.58
N VAL A 47 -12.09 0.66 -7.43
CA VAL A 47 -12.20 -0.58 -6.65
C VAL A 47 -12.44 -0.28 -5.19
N GLU A 48 -11.66 0.64 -4.63
CA GLU A 48 -11.74 1.00 -3.22
C GLU A 48 -13.08 1.63 -2.84
N LEU A 49 -13.68 2.44 -3.73
CA LEU A 49 -15.03 2.97 -3.53
C LEU A 49 -16.14 1.93 -3.77
N GLY A 50 -15.78 0.68 -4.14
CA GLY A 50 -16.71 -0.40 -4.44
C GLY A 50 -17.43 -0.25 -5.80
N ILE A 51 -17.01 0.73 -6.61
CA ILE A 51 -17.59 1.02 -7.94
C ILE A 51 -17.15 -0.05 -8.95
N LEU A 52 -15.84 -0.36 -8.97
CA LEU A 52 -15.26 -1.37 -9.85
C LEU A 52 -14.98 -2.66 -9.09
N GLN A 53 -15.18 -3.80 -9.74
CA GLN A 53 -14.82 -5.11 -9.19
C GLN A 53 -13.88 -5.84 -10.16
N GLY A 54 -12.97 -6.63 -9.60
CA GLY A 54 -12.10 -7.54 -10.35
C GLY A 54 -12.89 -8.57 -11.16
N VAL A 55 -12.26 -9.13 -12.18
CA VAL A 55 -12.86 -10.16 -13.05
C VAL A 55 -12.58 -11.59 -12.56
N GLY A 56 -11.97 -11.73 -11.38
CA GLY A 56 -11.51 -13.00 -10.81
C GLY A 56 -10.00 -13.21 -10.99
N ASN A 57 -9.45 -14.25 -10.35
CA ASN A 57 -8.03 -14.63 -10.44
C ASN A 57 -7.02 -13.49 -10.17
N ASN A 58 -7.35 -12.57 -9.26
CA ASN A 58 -6.55 -11.39 -8.96
C ASN A 58 -6.29 -10.47 -10.19
N GLN A 59 -7.30 -10.31 -11.06
CA GLN A 59 -7.23 -9.47 -12.26
C GLN A 59 -8.32 -8.40 -12.30
N LEU A 60 -8.00 -7.22 -12.85
CA LEU A 60 -8.95 -6.18 -13.23
C LEU A 60 -9.29 -6.17 -14.73
N ALA A 61 -8.45 -6.79 -15.55
CA ALA A 61 -8.47 -6.81 -17.01
C ALA A 61 -8.62 -5.41 -17.64
N PRO A 62 -7.63 -4.50 -17.46
CA PRO A 62 -7.73 -3.11 -17.94
C PRO A 62 -8.09 -2.98 -19.42
N ALA A 63 -7.47 -3.79 -20.28
CA ALA A 63 -7.66 -3.75 -21.73
C ALA A 63 -8.91 -4.49 -22.27
N LEU A 64 -9.72 -5.11 -21.40
CA LEU A 64 -10.91 -5.83 -21.82
C LEU A 64 -11.98 -4.84 -22.29
N THR A 65 -12.54 -5.06 -23.48
CA THR A 65 -13.66 -4.28 -24.00
C THR A 65 -14.91 -4.47 -23.14
N MET A 66 -15.58 -3.37 -22.77
CA MET A 66 -16.82 -3.40 -22.02
C MET A 66 -18.04 -3.58 -22.93
N SER A 67 -19.01 -4.34 -22.45
CA SER A 67 -20.36 -4.36 -23.02
C SER A 67 -21.22 -3.21 -22.52
N TRP A 68 -22.34 -2.94 -23.20
CA TRP A 68 -23.39 -2.03 -22.75
C TRP A 68 -23.85 -2.33 -21.32
N GLY A 69 -24.17 -3.59 -21.02
CA GLY A 69 -24.61 -4.01 -19.69
C GLY A 69 -23.57 -3.74 -18.61
N GLN A 70 -22.29 -3.98 -18.90
CA GLN A 70 -21.19 -3.69 -17.97
C GLN A 70 -21.05 -2.20 -17.69
N PHE A 71 -21.08 -1.37 -18.73
CA PHE A 71 -20.91 0.07 -18.58
C PHE A 71 -22.12 0.73 -17.91
N LEU A 72 -23.34 0.34 -18.30
CA LEU A 72 -24.57 0.83 -17.67
C LEU A 72 -24.61 0.49 -16.19
N ALA A 73 -24.29 -0.75 -15.81
CA ALA A 73 -24.23 -1.13 -14.39
C ALA A 73 -23.21 -0.29 -13.61
N LEU A 74 -22.05 0.03 -14.19
CA LEU A 74 -21.03 0.87 -13.56
C LEU A 74 -21.54 2.31 -13.36
N VAL A 75 -22.11 2.90 -14.42
CA VAL A 75 -22.67 4.27 -14.41
C VAL A 75 -23.79 4.38 -13.37
N THR A 76 -24.76 3.45 -13.37
CA THR A 76 -25.93 3.57 -12.50
C THR A 76 -25.63 3.23 -11.05
N ARG A 77 -24.69 2.31 -10.76
CA ARG A 77 -24.22 2.13 -9.37
C ARG A 77 -23.57 3.39 -8.80
N THR A 78 -22.98 4.22 -9.66
CA THR A 78 -22.30 5.45 -9.27
C THR A 78 -23.28 6.62 -9.14
N PHE A 79 -24.15 6.83 -10.14
CA PHE A 79 -24.95 8.05 -10.26
C PHE A 79 -26.45 7.86 -10.01
N ALA A 80 -26.95 6.62 -9.99
CA ALA A 80 -28.34 6.27 -9.74
C ALA A 80 -28.48 4.99 -8.87
N PRO A 81 -27.78 4.90 -7.71
CA PRO A 81 -27.69 3.66 -6.94
C PRO A 81 -29.05 3.16 -6.44
N ASP A 82 -29.96 4.07 -6.08
CA ASP A 82 -31.30 3.72 -5.60
C ASP A 82 -32.16 3.08 -6.71
N ASP A 83 -32.15 3.65 -7.92
CA ASP A 83 -32.83 3.07 -9.08
C ASP A 83 -32.24 1.69 -9.44
N TYR A 84 -30.91 1.57 -9.38
CA TYR A 84 -30.21 0.31 -9.63
C TYR A 84 -30.62 -0.77 -8.64
N GLN A 85 -30.60 -0.46 -7.33
CA GLN A 85 -31.01 -1.39 -6.30
C GLN A 85 -32.50 -1.74 -6.42
N SER A 86 -33.36 -0.76 -6.72
CA SER A 86 -34.79 -1.00 -6.91
C SER A 86 -35.07 -1.97 -8.05
N ALA A 87 -34.31 -1.90 -9.15
CA ALA A 87 -34.45 -2.84 -10.26
C ALA A 87 -34.00 -4.27 -9.86
N LEU A 88 -32.90 -4.40 -9.12
CA LEU A 88 -32.45 -5.70 -8.57
C LEU A 88 -33.49 -6.31 -7.62
N ASP A 89 -34.07 -5.51 -6.73
CA ASP A 89 -35.09 -5.96 -5.77
C ASP A 89 -36.37 -6.45 -6.47
N GLN A 90 -36.62 -5.96 -7.69
CA GLN A 90 -37.71 -6.42 -8.57
C GLN A 90 -37.35 -7.67 -9.38
N GLY A 91 -36.12 -8.18 -9.24
CA GLY A 91 -35.66 -9.44 -9.83
C GLY A 91 -34.95 -9.30 -11.18
N ALA A 92 -34.58 -8.08 -11.60
CA ALA A 92 -33.78 -7.88 -12.81
C ALA A 92 -32.38 -8.50 -12.67
N ALA A 93 -31.82 -8.97 -13.79
CA ALA A 93 -30.40 -9.33 -13.83
C ALA A 93 -29.52 -8.07 -13.62
N TRP A 94 -28.24 -8.24 -13.26
CA TRP A 94 -27.38 -7.10 -12.85
C TRP A 94 -27.12 -6.09 -13.97
N ASP A 95 -27.10 -6.53 -15.22
CA ASP A 95 -26.93 -5.73 -16.44
C ASP A 95 -28.25 -5.09 -16.86
N GLU A 96 -29.34 -5.84 -16.82
CA GLU A 96 -30.70 -5.33 -17.04
C GLU A 96 -31.09 -4.28 -16.00
N ALA A 97 -30.71 -4.46 -14.73
CA ALA A 97 -30.89 -3.47 -13.69
C ALA A 97 -30.18 -2.16 -14.02
N GLY A 98 -29.00 -2.22 -14.64
CA GLY A 98 -28.26 -1.05 -15.11
C GLY A 98 -29.02 -0.32 -16.22
N TYR A 99 -29.55 -1.06 -17.18
CA TYR A 99 -30.38 -0.49 -18.25
C TYR A 99 -31.65 0.18 -17.70
N LEU A 100 -32.39 -0.50 -16.83
CA LEU A 100 -33.64 0.02 -16.24
C LEU A 100 -33.38 1.26 -15.37
N ALA A 101 -32.31 1.24 -14.58
CA ALA A 101 -31.93 2.37 -13.74
C ALA A 101 -31.48 3.58 -14.58
N ALA A 102 -30.73 3.36 -15.65
CA ALA A 102 -30.31 4.44 -16.54
C ALA A 102 -31.52 5.09 -17.22
N ALA A 103 -32.50 4.30 -17.63
CA ALA A 103 -33.75 4.81 -18.19
C ALA A 103 -34.59 5.59 -17.15
N SER A 104 -34.73 5.05 -15.93
CA SER A 104 -35.45 5.68 -14.82
C SER A 104 -34.83 7.04 -14.43
N ALA A 105 -33.50 7.07 -14.33
CA ALA A 105 -32.73 8.25 -13.97
C ALA A 105 -32.59 9.28 -15.11
N GLY A 106 -33.08 8.98 -16.32
CA GLY A 106 -32.95 9.85 -17.49
C GLY A 106 -31.51 9.98 -18.02
N ILE A 107 -30.64 9.04 -17.64
CA ILE A 107 -29.28 8.87 -18.18
C ILE A 107 -29.36 8.25 -19.58
N LEU A 108 -30.26 7.28 -19.76
CA LEU A 108 -30.61 6.68 -21.04
C LEU A 108 -31.98 7.21 -21.48
N ARG A 109 -32.09 7.77 -22.67
CA ARG A 109 -33.34 8.36 -23.19
C ARG A 109 -33.68 7.78 -24.57
N GLU A 110 -34.96 7.54 -24.82
CA GLU A 110 -35.43 6.99 -26.09
C GLU A 110 -35.17 7.96 -27.27
N GLU A 111 -35.21 9.27 -27.02
CA GLU A 111 -34.95 10.29 -28.04
C GLU A 111 -33.49 10.36 -28.52
N ASP A 112 -32.53 9.84 -27.74
CA ASP A 112 -31.10 9.89 -28.07
C ASP A 112 -30.72 8.82 -29.13
N ALA A 113 -31.67 7.97 -29.56
CA ALA A 113 -31.53 6.98 -30.63
C ALA A 113 -30.33 6.01 -30.50
N LEU A 114 -29.87 5.76 -29.27
CA LEU A 114 -28.81 4.81 -28.98
C LEU A 114 -29.19 3.38 -29.43
N SER A 115 -28.22 2.66 -29.97
CA SER A 115 -28.39 1.26 -30.39
C SER A 115 -28.26 0.29 -29.21
N VAL A 116 -29.08 0.48 -28.18
CA VAL A 116 -29.12 -0.38 -26.99
C VAL A 116 -30.55 -0.82 -26.67
N SER A 117 -30.72 -2.11 -26.50
CA SER A 117 -31.94 -2.75 -25.97
C SER A 117 -31.54 -3.82 -24.96
N PRO A 118 -32.48 -4.36 -24.17
CA PRO A 118 -32.19 -5.46 -23.24
C PRO A 118 -31.49 -6.67 -23.91
N GLU A 119 -31.80 -6.95 -25.18
CA GLU A 119 -31.18 -8.04 -25.94
C GLU A 119 -29.75 -7.74 -26.41
N GLN A 120 -29.35 -6.45 -26.43
CA GLN A 120 -28.06 -5.97 -26.93
C GLN A 120 -27.07 -5.64 -25.80
N LEU A 121 -27.40 -5.91 -24.53
CA LEU A 121 -26.53 -5.59 -23.39
C LEU A 121 -25.17 -6.31 -23.40
N GLY A 122 -25.05 -7.40 -24.17
CA GLY A 122 -23.79 -8.11 -24.40
C GLY A 122 -22.92 -7.51 -25.50
N GLU A 123 -23.43 -6.57 -26.29
CA GLU A 123 -22.69 -5.91 -27.37
C GLU A 123 -21.76 -4.83 -26.79
N SER A 124 -20.66 -4.54 -27.49
CA SER A 124 -19.71 -3.50 -27.07
C SER A 124 -20.31 -2.12 -27.18
N ILE A 125 -20.05 -1.28 -26.17
CA ILE A 125 -20.41 0.14 -26.21
C ILE A 125 -19.29 0.95 -26.88
N THR A 126 -19.67 1.92 -27.72
CA THR A 126 -18.72 2.84 -28.35
C THR A 126 -18.30 3.96 -27.40
N ARG A 127 -17.17 4.62 -27.70
CA ARG A 127 -16.68 5.73 -26.88
C ARG A 127 -17.60 6.96 -26.93
N GLU A 128 -18.23 7.24 -28.07
CA GLU A 128 -19.21 8.35 -28.18
C GLU A 128 -20.49 8.08 -27.38
N ASP A 129 -21.01 6.85 -27.43
CA ASP A 129 -22.19 6.46 -26.63
C ASP A 129 -21.88 6.51 -25.12
N ALA A 130 -20.71 6.02 -24.70
CA ALA A 130 -20.28 6.07 -23.31
C ALA A 130 -20.13 7.51 -22.81
N ALA A 131 -19.59 8.40 -23.65
CA ALA A 131 -19.48 9.83 -23.35
C ALA A 131 -20.85 10.47 -23.14
N MET A 132 -21.84 10.10 -23.97
CA MET A 132 -23.20 10.59 -23.85
C MET A 132 -23.84 10.18 -22.52
N LEU A 133 -23.71 8.92 -22.10
CA LEU A 133 -24.22 8.47 -20.80
C LEU A 133 -23.59 9.23 -19.63
N LEU A 134 -22.27 9.45 -19.67
CA LEU A 134 -21.57 10.20 -18.61
C LEU A 134 -21.97 11.67 -18.59
N TYR A 135 -22.14 12.28 -19.76
CA TYR A 135 -22.69 13.64 -19.88
C TYR A 135 -24.08 13.75 -19.25
N ARG A 136 -24.96 12.77 -19.47
CA ARG A 136 -26.30 12.74 -18.85
C ARG A 136 -26.27 12.52 -17.33
N ALA A 137 -25.16 12.01 -16.79
CA ALA A 137 -24.94 11.87 -15.35
C ALA A 137 -24.33 13.13 -14.71
N MET A 138 -23.87 14.11 -15.50
CA MET A 138 -23.34 15.39 -14.98
C MET A 138 -24.45 16.29 -14.41
N PRO A 139 -24.10 17.29 -13.59
CA PRO A 139 -25.05 18.30 -13.11
C PRO A 139 -25.89 18.94 -14.22
N GLU A 140 -27.14 19.29 -13.91
CA GLU A 140 -28.10 19.86 -14.87
C GLU A 140 -27.56 21.15 -15.51
N GLU A 141 -26.85 21.98 -14.75
CA GLU A 141 -26.24 23.21 -15.25
C GLU A 141 -25.21 22.96 -16.35
N ILE A 142 -24.47 21.85 -16.27
CA ILE A 142 -23.52 21.44 -17.32
C ILE A 142 -24.29 20.91 -18.53
N GLN A 143 -25.34 20.12 -18.31
CA GLN A 143 -26.19 19.64 -19.41
C GLN A 143 -26.87 20.79 -20.16
N GLU A 144 -27.37 21.80 -19.45
CA GLU A 144 -27.99 22.97 -20.07
C GLU A 144 -26.97 23.83 -20.84
N LYS A 145 -25.76 24.01 -20.28
CA LYS A 145 -24.67 24.77 -20.92
C LYS A 145 -24.30 24.18 -22.29
N TYR A 146 -24.28 22.85 -22.40
CA TYR A 146 -23.81 22.15 -23.60
C TYR A 146 -24.90 21.62 -24.51
N ALA A 147 -26.19 21.80 -24.18
CA ALA A 147 -27.32 21.34 -24.99
C ALA A 147 -27.28 21.82 -26.46
N HIS A 148 -26.60 22.93 -26.72
CA HIS A 148 -26.39 23.48 -28.06
C HIS A 148 -24.91 23.87 -28.23
N PRO A 149 -24.03 22.93 -28.65
CA PRO A 149 -22.61 23.20 -28.77
C PRO A 149 -22.34 24.26 -29.85
N GLU A 150 -21.44 25.20 -29.55
CA GLU A 150 -20.90 26.09 -30.58
C GLU A 150 -19.99 25.27 -31.50
N ASN A 151 -20.04 25.57 -32.81
CA ASN A 151 -19.33 24.77 -33.81
C ASN A 151 -17.83 25.12 -33.83
N GLU A 152 -17.09 24.58 -32.86
CA GLU A 152 -15.64 24.58 -32.81
C GLU A 152 -15.16 23.12 -32.95
N ALA A 153 -14.40 22.82 -34.00
CA ALA A 153 -13.88 21.47 -34.23
C ALA A 153 -12.84 21.10 -33.15
N LEU A 154 -13.30 20.50 -32.04
CA LEU A 154 -12.49 20.08 -30.90
C LEU A 154 -11.58 18.89 -31.23
N PHE A 155 -12.10 17.95 -32.02
CA PHE A 155 -11.41 16.73 -32.44
C PHE A 155 -11.55 16.53 -33.96
N THR A 156 -10.62 15.78 -34.56
CA THR A 156 -10.59 15.57 -36.01
C THR A 156 -11.81 14.81 -36.56
N ASP A 157 -12.52 14.07 -35.71
CA ASP A 157 -13.72 13.28 -36.02
C ASP A 157 -15.01 13.90 -35.43
N PHE A 158 -14.95 15.10 -34.87
CA PHE A 158 -16.07 15.78 -34.19
C PHE A 158 -17.26 16.08 -35.12
N ASP A 159 -16.99 16.54 -36.35
CA ASP A 159 -18.03 16.86 -37.34
C ASP A 159 -18.79 15.63 -37.87
N GLN A 160 -18.37 14.41 -37.50
CA GLN A 160 -19.03 13.16 -37.88
C GLN A 160 -20.08 12.70 -36.86
N MET A 161 -20.14 13.37 -35.72
CA MET A 161 -21.09 13.10 -34.63
C MET A 161 -22.40 13.85 -34.86
N ASP A 162 -23.51 13.34 -34.32
CA ASP A 162 -24.74 14.12 -34.21
C ASP A 162 -24.64 15.17 -33.09
N GLU A 163 -25.64 16.06 -33.00
CA GLU A 163 -25.63 17.17 -32.04
C GLU A 163 -25.54 16.73 -30.57
N VAL A 164 -26.12 15.57 -30.21
CA VAL A 164 -26.15 15.09 -28.83
C VAL A 164 -24.77 14.54 -28.44
N HIS A 165 -24.13 13.80 -29.34
CA HIS A 165 -22.76 13.32 -29.16
C HIS A 165 -21.77 14.49 -29.14
N GLN A 166 -21.95 15.51 -30.00
CA GLN A 166 -21.14 16.73 -29.97
C GLN A 166 -21.27 17.48 -28.65
N ALA A 167 -22.48 17.61 -28.10
CA ALA A 167 -22.73 18.20 -26.79
C ALA A 167 -21.99 17.43 -25.68
N ALA A 168 -22.13 16.11 -25.65
CA ALA A 168 -21.48 15.25 -24.66
C ALA A 168 -19.95 15.36 -24.73
N VAL A 169 -19.38 15.24 -25.92
CA VAL A 169 -17.94 15.32 -26.13
C VAL A 169 -17.39 16.71 -25.77
N SER A 170 -18.12 17.78 -26.06
CA SER A 170 -17.76 19.14 -25.66
C SER A 170 -17.75 19.31 -24.14
N ALA A 171 -18.79 18.80 -23.47
CA ALA A 171 -18.88 18.86 -22.01
C ALA A 171 -17.74 18.08 -21.34
N LEU A 172 -17.47 16.85 -21.81
CA LEU A 172 -16.38 16.02 -21.27
C LEU A 172 -15.00 16.65 -21.51
N ALA A 173 -14.81 17.36 -22.63
CA ALA A 173 -13.55 18.07 -22.92
C ALA A 173 -13.36 19.29 -21.99
N ASP A 174 -14.36 20.18 -21.90
CA ASP A 174 -14.27 21.40 -21.08
C ASP A 174 -14.15 21.10 -19.58
N THR A 175 -14.81 20.03 -19.12
CA THR A 175 -14.73 19.58 -17.71
C THR A 175 -13.50 18.74 -17.40
N GLN A 176 -12.61 18.54 -18.39
CA GLN A 176 -11.38 17.75 -18.28
C GLN A 176 -11.60 16.26 -17.97
N VAL A 177 -12.78 15.74 -18.28
CA VAL A 177 -13.08 14.30 -18.19
C VAL A 177 -12.35 13.54 -19.31
N SER A 178 -12.34 14.06 -20.54
CA SER A 178 -11.66 13.46 -21.69
C SER A 178 -10.79 14.48 -22.43
N SER A 179 -9.56 14.10 -22.78
CA SER A 179 -8.65 14.90 -23.62
C SER A 179 -8.59 14.41 -25.08
N GLY A 180 -9.39 13.41 -25.45
CA GLY A 180 -9.25 12.69 -26.72
C GLY A 180 -7.98 11.84 -26.80
N LYS A 181 -7.68 11.35 -28.00
CA LYS A 181 -6.54 10.47 -28.30
C LYS A 181 -5.31 11.25 -28.74
N PRO A 182 -4.10 10.67 -28.64
CA PRO A 182 -2.86 11.30 -29.10
C PRO A 182 -2.83 11.68 -30.59
N ASP A 183 -3.68 11.05 -31.42
CA ASP A 183 -3.81 11.36 -32.85
C ASP A 183 -4.73 12.55 -33.15
N GLY A 184 -5.31 13.19 -32.13
CA GLY A 184 -6.21 14.33 -32.24
C GLY A 184 -7.68 13.96 -32.49
N SER A 185 -8.01 12.67 -32.58
CA SER A 185 -9.40 12.20 -32.64
C SER A 185 -10.01 12.03 -31.24
N PHE A 186 -11.33 11.99 -31.16
CA PHE A 186 -12.02 11.47 -29.99
C PHE A 186 -11.98 9.93 -29.98
N GLY A 187 -12.00 9.31 -31.16
CA GLY A 187 -12.08 7.85 -31.32
C GLY A 187 -13.53 7.38 -31.23
N ARG A 188 -14.43 8.08 -31.93
CA ARG A 188 -15.88 8.06 -31.68
C ARG A 188 -16.51 6.65 -31.66
N THR A 189 -16.19 5.81 -32.65
CA THR A 189 -16.75 4.46 -32.79
C THR A 189 -15.90 3.38 -32.10
N ASP A 190 -14.83 3.75 -31.41
CA ASP A 190 -13.96 2.76 -30.78
C ASP A 190 -14.66 2.12 -29.58
N PRO A 191 -14.62 0.78 -29.45
CA PRO A 191 -15.13 0.12 -28.26
C PRO A 191 -14.38 0.57 -27.00
N ILE A 192 -15.11 0.80 -25.91
CA ILE A 192 -14.46 1.24 -24.66
C ILE A 192 -13.77 0.06 -23.95
N GLN A 193 -12.53 0.23 -23.54
CA GLN A 193 -11.84 -0.71 -22.64
C GLN A 193 -12.23 -0.42 -21.18
N ARG A 194 -12.06 -1.40 -20.29
CA ARG A 194 -12.35 -1.25 -18.85
C ARG A 194 -11.57 -0.11 -18.21
N CYS A 195 -10.30 0.09 -18.57
CA CYS A 195 -9.51 1.23 -18.08
C CYS A 195 -10.07 2.57 -18.57
N ASP A 196 -10.34 2.72 -19.87
CA ASP A 196 -10.95 3.93 -20.44
C ASP A 196 -12.29 4.27 -19.77
N GLY A 197 -13.18 3.28 -19.67
CA GLY A 197 -14.51 3.46 -19.09
C GLY A 197 -14.47 3.84 -17.62
N THR A 198 -13.57 3.20 -16.86
CA THR A 198 -13.40 3.52 -15.44
C THR A 198 -12.83 4.92 -15.25
N VAL A 199 -11.80 5.31 -16.03
CA VAL A 199 -11.19 6.64 -15.92
C VAL A 199 -12.21 7.73 -16.26
N LEU A 200 -12.95 7.59 -17.36
CA LEU A 200 -13.98 8.57 -17.74
C LEU A 200 -15.07 8.67 -16.67
N LEU A 201 -15.52 7.54 -16.10
CA LEU A 201 -16.51 7.53 -15.03
C LEU A 201 -15.99 8.20 -13.76
N MET A 202 -14.78 7.86 -13.30
CA MET A 202 -14.19 8.44 -12.09
C MET A 202 -13.93 9.94 -12.21
N ARG A 203 -13.55 10.41 -13.41
CA ARG A 203 -13.42 11.85 -13.66
C ARG A 203 -14.78 12.54 -13.71
N THR A 204 -15.80 11.90 -14.26
CA THR A 204 -17.18 12.39 -14.21
C THR A 204 -17.67 12.49 -12.77
N LEU A 205 -17.36 11.50 -11.93
CA LEU A 205 -17.65 11.54 -10.49
C LEU A 205 -16.98 12.74 -9.81
N ASN A 206 -15.72 13.07 -10.16
CA ASN A 206 -15.09 14.28 -9.63
C ASN A 206 -15.82 15.58 -10.04
N VAL A 207 -16.39 15.64 -11.25
CA VAL A 207 -17.20 16.79 -11.68
C VAL A 207 -18.49 16.88 -10.86
N VAL A 208 -19.17 15.76 -10.66
CA VAL A 208 -20.38 15.66 -9.84
C VAL A 208 -20.08 16.05 -8.39
N ASP A 209 -19.04 15.49 -7.78
CA ASP A 209 -18.65 15.78 -6.40
C ASP A 209 -18.27 17.27 -6.19
N ARG A 210 -17.64 17.91 -7.18
CA ARG A 210 -17.36 19.35 -7.13
C ARG A 210 -18.65 20.19 -7.14
N ALA A 211 -19.63 19.82 -7.94
CA ALA A 211 -20.92 20.51 -7.96
C ALA A 211 -21.71 20.29 -6.66
N ARG A 212 -21.52 19.14 -6.01
CA ARG A 212 -22.19 18.73 -4.77
C ARG A 212 -21.39 19.02 -3.51
N THR A 213 -20.26 19.72 -3.61
CA THR A 213 -19.39 19.97 -2.46
C THR A 213 -20.15 20.71 -1.35
N GLY A 214 -20.04 20.23 -0.11
CA GLY A 214 -20.79 20.75 1.03
C GLY A 214 -22.19 20.16 1.23
N GLU A 215 -22.67 19.30 0.31
CA GLU A 215 -23.91 18.56 0.55
C GLU A 215 -23.75 17.57 1.70
N THR A 216 -24.68 17.61 2.66
CA THR A 216 -24.67 16.72 3.82
C THR A 216 -24.93 15.27 3.42
N VAL A 217 -24.07 14.37 3.88
CA VAL A 217 -24.17 12.93 3.68
C VAL A 217 -23.91 12.18 4.99
N THR A 218 -24.57 11.04 5.15
CA THR A 218 -24.24 10.09 6.22
C THR A 218 -23.33 9.03 5.65
N ILE A 219 -22.20 8.79 6.31
CA ILE A 219 -21.25 7.73 5.96
C ILE A 219 -21.03 6.79 7.13
N THR A 220 -20.65 5.55 6.85
CA THR A 220 -20.11 4.62 7.84
C THR A 220 -18.60 4.49 7.62
N LEU A 221 -17.81 4.74 8.64
CA LEU A 221 -16.37 4.49 8.64
C LEU A 221 -16.07 3.23 9.44
N TYR A 222 -15.31 2.33 8.82
CA TYR A 222 -14.81 1.11 9.42
C TYR A 222 -13.32 1.26 9.68
N GLY A 223 -12.88 0.99 10.91
CA GLY A 223 -11.47 0.74 11.19
C GLY A 223 -11.21 -0.74 11.00
N VAL A 224 -10.22 -1.09 10.18
CA VAL A 224 -9.89 -2.49 9.88
C VAL A 224 -8.41 -2.77 10.10
N ASP A 225 -8.12 -3.94 10.63
CA ASP A 225 -6.77 -4.49 10.70
C ASP A 225 -6.27 -4.77 9.28
N SER A 226 -5.15 -4.14 8.91
CA SER A 226 -4.58 -4.25 7.56
C SER A 226 -4.01 -5.63 7.25
N GLU A 227 -3.62 -6.41 8.27
CA GLU A 227 -3.06 -7.75 8.10
C GLU A 227 -4.15 -8.83 8.07
N SER A 228 -5.10 -8.76 9.02
CA SER A 228 -6.12 -9.80 9.19
C SER A 228 -7.44 -9.49 8.49
N GLY A 229 -7.68 -8.22 8.13
CA GLY A 229 -8.96 -7.73 7.64
C GLY A 229 -10.04 -7.66 8.72
N GLN A 230 -9.70 -7.83 10.00
CA GLN A 230 -10.64 -7.77 11.12
C GLN A 230 -11.23 -6.36 11.30
N GLU A 231 -12.54 -6.24 11.54
CA GLU A 231 -13.15 -4.99 11.99
C GLU A 231 -12.68 -4.65 13.42
N LEU A 232 -12.03 -3.50 13.57
CA LEU A 232 -11.58 -2.93 14.84
C LEU A 232 -12.66 -2.03 15.44
N PHE A 233 -13.30 -1.22 14.59
CA PHE A 233 -14.43 -0.38 14.96
C PHE A 233 -15.32 -0.09 13.75
N ARG A 234 -16.53 0.37 14.05
CA ARG A 234 -17.50 0.87 13.07
C ARG A 234 -18.23 2.07 13.65
N GLN A 235 -18.23 3.18 12.93
CA GLN A 235 -18.86 4.43 13.38
C GLN A 235 -19.58 5.14 12.24
N GLU A 236 -20.76 5.70 12.53
CA GLU A 236 -21.49 6.54 11.59
C GLU A 236 -21.15 8.02 11.80
N TYR A 237 -21.00 8.75 10.70
CA TYR A 237 -20.73 10.18 10.67
C TYR A 237 -21.73 10.90 9.78
N VAL A 238 -22.22 12.04 10.23
CA VAL A 238 -22.87 13.03 9.37
C VAL A 238 -21.79 14.04 8.97
N THR A 239 -21.49 14.11 7.68
CA THR A 239 -20.41 14.92 7.11
C THR A 239 -20.89 15.54 5.79
N GLU A 240 -19.98 16.02 4.96
CA GLU A 240 -20.29 16.62 3.66
C GLU A 240 -19.46 16.02 2.52
N VAL A 241 -20.01 16.03 1.31
CA VAL A 241 -19.27 15.69 0.09
C VAL A 241 -18.06 16.62 -0.05
N GLY A 242 -16.89 16.02 -0.26
CA GLY A 242 -15.60 16.72 -0.33
C GLY A 242 -14.85 16.81 1.02
N ALA A 243 -15.46 16.43 2.14
CA ALA A 243 -14.78 16.42 3.44
C ALA A 243 -13.61 15.43 3.46
N TYR A 244 -12.51 15.79 4.13
CA TYR A 244 -11.37 14.89 4.31
C TYR A 244 -11.69 13.80 5.34
N LEU A 245 -11.56 12.53 4.95
CA LEU A 245 -11.80 11.38 5.83
C LEU A 245 -10.86 11.38 7.03
N TYR A 246 -9.62 11.83 6.87
CA TYR A 246 -8.65 11.95 7.96
C TYR A 246 -9.15 12.84 9.10
N GLY A 247 -9.93 13.87 8.79
CA GLY A 247 -10.53 14.76 9.79
C GLY A 247 -11.68 14.11 10.59
N LEU A 248 -12.10 12.90 10.21
CA LEU A 248 -13.12 12.10 10.91
C LEU A 248 -12.51 11.02 11.79
N LEU A 249 -11.18 10.84 11.79
CA LEU A 249 -10.53 9.84 12.63
C LEU A 249 -10.50 10.31 14.09
N GLU A 250 -10.88 9.40 14.97
CA GLU A 250 -10.65 9.52 16.42
C GLU A 250 -9.29 8.91 16.79
N ASP A 251 -9.02 8.78 18.09
CA ASP A 251 -7.83 8.09 18.58
C ASP A 251 -7.75 6.67 18.00
N ALA A 252 -6.54 6.28 17.57
CA ALA A 252 -6.32 4.96 17.03
C ALA A 252 -6.68 3.87 18.08
N PRO A 253 -7.21 2.72 17.65
CA PRO A 253 -7.43 1.60 18.56
C PRO A 253 -6.13 1.23 19.30
N GLN A 254 -6.24 0.79 20.56
CA GLN A 254 -5.09 0.41 21.37
C GLN A 254 -4.25 -0.65 20.64
N TYR A 255 -2.93 -0.42 20.57
CA TYR A 255 -1.95 -1.26 19.87
C TYR A 255 -2.07 -1.31 18.34
N TYR A 256 -2.73 -0.32 17.75
CA TYR A 256 -2.80 -0.16 16.30
C TYR A 256 -2.25 1.21 15.88
N VAL A 257 -1.62 1.24 14.71
CA VAL A 257 -1.16 2.46 14.06
C VAL A 257 -1.98 2.66 12.79
N PHE A 258 -2.51 3.87 12.59
CA PHE A 258 -3.21 4.22 11.37
C PHE A 258 -2.27 4.11 10.16
N ASP A 259 -2.70 3.36 9.14
CA ASP A 259 -1.91 3.00 7.97
C ASP A 259 -2.44 3.64 6.67
N GLY A 260 -3.64 4.25 6.73
CA GLY A 260 -4.21 4.98 5.60
C GLY A 260 -5.70 4.70 5.38
N PHE A 261 -6.25 5.23 4.30
CA PHE A 261 -7.59 4.86 3.82
C PHE A 261 -7.47 4.02 2.55
N GLN A 262 -8.39 3.07 2.39
CA GLN A 262 -8.71 2.57 1.05
C GLN A 262 -9.65 3.58 0.38
N GLY A 263 -9.28 4.18 -0.76
CA GLY A 263 -10.25 4.95 -1.59
C GLY A 263 -9.95 6.42 -1.84
N GLY A 264 -8.77 6.88 -1.46
CA GLY A 264 -8.46 8.31 -1.39
C GLY A 264 -9.02 8.97 -0.12
N GLY A 265 -8.59 10.19 0.14
CA GLY A 265 -8.77 10.84 1.45
C GLY A 265 -10.03 11.68 1.61
N THR A 266 -11.01 11.61 0.71
CA THR A 266 -12.18 12.52 0.70
C THR A 266 -13.50 11.80 0.47
N VAL A 267 -14.55 12.28 1.13
CA VAL A 267 -15.92 11.81 0.97
C VAL A 267 -16.45 12.16 -0.42
N THR A 268 -16.99 11.16 -1.12
CA THR A 268 -17.63 11.30 -2.44
C THR A 268 -19.14 11.11 -2.32
N SER A 269 -19.89 11.69 -3.26
CA SER A 269 -21.33 11.53 -3.35
C SER A 269 -21.78 10.13 -3.80
N ALA A 270 -20.86 9.29 -4.29
CA ALA A 270 -21.14 7.93 -4.77
C ALA A 270 -20.84 6.82 -3.75
N CYS A 271 -20.29 7.14 -2.56
CA CYS A 271 -19.90 6.14 -1.58
C CYS A 271 -20.31 6.52 -0.16
N ALA A 272 -20.96 5.58 0.54
CA ALA A 272 -21.44 5.75 1.91
C ALA A 272 -20.63 4.96 2.94
N SER A 273 -19.64 4.18 2.52
CA SER A 273 -18.84 3.32 3.41
C SER A 273 -17.36 3.43 3.10
N TYR A 274 -16.54 3.69 4.11
CA TYR A 274 -15.09 3.87 3.96
C TYR A 274 -14.34 2.97 4.93
N CYS A 275 -13.12 2.56 4.57
CA CYS A 275 -12.26 1.74 5.42
C CYS A 275 -10.95 2.48 5.73
N ALA A 276 -10.73 2.78 7.01
CA ALA A 276 -9.44 3.19 7.56
C ALA A 276 -8.64 1.93 7.93
N GLN A 277 -7.47 1.79 7.34
CA GLN A 277 -6.53 0.70 7.60
C GLN A 277 -5.70 1.02 8.85
N TYR A 278 -5.49 -0.01 9.66
CA TYR A 278 -4.67 0.05 10.85
C TYR A 278 -3.78 -1.18 10.90
N ARG A 279 -2.46 -0.97 10.96
CA ARG A 279 -1.53 -2.08 11.19
C ARG A 279 -1.40 -2.35 12.69
N PRO A 280 -1.26 -3.61 13.12
CA PRO A 280 -0.82 -3.92 14.47
C PRO A 280 0.52 -3.25 14.78
N MET A 281 0.67 -2.72 15.99
CA MET A 281 1.96 -2.25 16.49
C MET A 281 2.94 -3.43 16.61
N THR A 282 4.22 -3.19 16.36
CA THR A 282 5.30 -4.10 16.73
C THR A 282 5.40 -4.25 18.25
N GLN A 283 6.15 -5.25 18.73
CA GLN A 283 6.33 -5.40 20.18
C GLN A 283 6.96 -4.16 20.83
N ALA A 284 7.99 -3.57 20.20
CA ALA A 284 8.65 -2.38 20.70
C ALA A 284 7.70 -1.17 20.76
N GLU A 285 6.90 -0.95 19.71
CA GLU A 285 5.88 0.11 19.68
C GLU A 285 4.83 -0.06 20.81
N ARG A 286 4.41 -1.30 21.10
CA ARG A 286 3.49 -1.55 22.22
C ARG A 286 4.14 -1.28 23.58
N GLU A 287 5.38 -1.73 23.78
CA GLU A 287 6.12 -1.50 25.02
C GLU A 287 6.38 0.00 25.26
N GLU A 288 6.61 0.75 24.19
CA GLU A 288 6.72 2.21 24.23
C GLU A 288 5.38 2.87 24.59
N ALA A 289 4.27 2.48 23.94
CA ALA A 289 2.95 2.99 24.28
C ALA A 289 2.59 2.72 25.75
N ASP A 290 2.83 1.49 26.24
CA ASP A 290 2.63 1.09 27.63
C ASP A 290 3.52 1.89 28.60
N PHE A 291 4.70 2.33 28.18
CA PHE A 291 5.57 3.19 28.98
C PHE A 291 4.97 4.59 29.13
N TRP A 292 4.48 5.20 28.04
CA TRP A 292 3.84 6.51 28.11
C TRP A 292 2.55 6.49 28.92
N ASP A 293 1.75 5.42 28.83
CA ASP A 293 0.59 5.22 29.70
C ASP A 293 0.98 5.21 31.19
N LYS A 294 2.12 4.61 31.54
CA LYS A 294 2.64 4.62 32.92
C LYS A 294 3.12 6.02 33.33
N VAL A 295 3.75 6.77 32.43
CA VAL A 295 4.17 8.16 32.69
C VAL A 295 2.95 9.03 33.00
N ASP A 296 1.90 8.94 32.18
CA ASP A 296 0.65 9.68 32.37
C ASP A 296 -0.06 9.32 33.69
N GLN A 297 0.05 8.06 34.10
CA GLN A 297 -0.44 7.58 35.39
C GLN A 297 0.47 7.93 36.59
N GLY A 298 1.64 8.53 36.36
CA GLY A 298 2.64 8.82 37.40
C GLY A 298 3.34 7.58 37.96
N LEU A 299 3.32 6.46 37.23
CA LEU A 299 3.95 5.18 37.58
C LEU A 299 5.38 5.05 37.03
N ALA A 300 5.79 5.93 36.12
CA ALA A 300 7.14 6.01 35.56
C ALA A 300 7.57 7.47 35.36
N SER A 301 8.88 7.72 35.29
CA SER A 301 9.43 9.03 34.92
C SER A 301 9.66 9.09 33.40
N ALA A 302 9.30 10.20 32.76
CA ALA A 302 9.65 10.43 31.35
C ALA A 302 11.18 10.39 31.11
N ASP A 303 11.98 10.72 32.12
CA ASP A 303 13.45 10.66 32.05
C ASP A 303 13.97 9.22 31.84
N ASP A 304 13.19 8.19 32.21
CA ASP A 304 13.59 6.78 32.08
C ASP A 304 13.46 6.26 30.64
N TYR A 305 12.85 7.04 29.73
CA TYR A 305 12.49 6.66 28.37
C TYR A 305 13.66 6.09 27.57
N TRP A 306 14.82 6.75 27.60
CA TRP A 306 16.00 6.40 26.81
C TRP A 306 16.71 5.11 27.25
N THR A 307 16.33 4.59 28.42
CA THR A 307 16.92 3.37 29.00
C THR A 307 15.97 2.17 28.94
N GLN A 308 14.78 2.34 28.37
CA GLN A 308 13.78 1.28 28.31
C GLN A 308 14.21 0.14 27.37
N PRO A 309 13.78 -1.12 27.64
CA PRO A 309 14.17 -2.28 26.84
C PRO A 309 13.78 -2.23 25.36
N PHE A 310 12.71 -1.52 24.98
CA PHE A 310 12.30 -1.39 23.58
C PHE A 310 13.34 -0.68 22.70
N TRP A 311 14.29 0.05 23.30
CA TRP A 311 15.45 0.59 22.58
C TRP A 311 16.49 -0.46 22.20
N LEU A 312 16.47 -1.64 22.81
CA LEU A 312 17.47 -2.69 22.54
C LEU A 312 17.30 -3.31 21.16
N SER A 313 16.08 -3.28 20.59
CA SER A 313 15.78 -3.72 19.23
C SER A 313 15.95 -2.61 18.18
N MET A 314 16.26 -1.38 18.59
CA MET A 314 16.56 -0.30 17.64
C MET A 314 18.00 -0.43 17.14
N GLN A 315 18.21 -0.35 15.84
CA GLN A 315 19.55 -0.33 15.25
C GLN A 315 20.36 0.89 15.71
N GLY A 316 21.69 0.75 15.71
CA GLY A 316 22.59 1.80 16.17
C GLY A 316 22.79 1.86 17.68
N GLU A 317 23.71 2.72 18.10
CA GLU A 317 24.02 2.96 19.50
C GLU A 317 22.94 3.81 20.18
N ASN A 318 22.55 3.44 21.40
CA ASN A 318 21.60 4.19 22.20
C ASN A 318 21.86 3.97 23.71
N GLU A 319 21.28 4.81 24.56
CA GLU A 319 21.52 4.78 26.01
C GLU A 319 21.15 3.43 26.65
N ALA A 320 20.07 2.79 26.23
CA ALA A 320 19.70 1.46 26.72
C ALA A 320 20.79 0.42 26.42
N LYS A 321 21.35 0.40 25.21
CA LYS A 321 22.46 -0.50 24.84
C LYS A 321 23.74 -0.20 25.62
N HIS A 322 24.07 1.07 25.82
CA HIS A 322 25.22 1.45 26.67
C HIS A 322 25.05 0.96 28.10
N ASN A 323 23.85 1.16 28.65
CA ASN A 323 23.55 0.73 30.00
C ASN A 323 23.57 -0.81 30.11
N LEU A 324 23.04 -1.53 29.12
CA LEU A 324 23.07 -3.00 29.06
C LEU A 324 24.50 -3.55 29.04
N LEU A 325 25.37 -2.98 28.20
CA LEU A 325 26.72 -3.49 27.99
C LEU A 325 27.68 -3.05 29.10
N PHE A 326 27.60 -1.78 29.51
CA PHE A 326 28.63 -1.15 30.34
C PHE A 326 28.13 -0.71 31.72
N GLY A 327 26.83 -0.83 32.01
CA GLY A 327 26.23 -0.33 33.24
C GLY A 327 26.25 1.21 33.36
N SER A 328 26.42 1.90 32.23
CA SER A 328 26.50 3.36 32.17
C SER A 328 26.06 3.86 30.80
N THR A 329 25.26 4.93 30.78
CA THR A 329 24.85 5.65 29.55
C THR A 329 25.98 6.44 28.91
N GLU A 330 27.12 6.63 29.59
CA GLU A 330 28.27 7.43 29.12
C GLU A 330 29.41 6.56 28.57
N LYS A 331 29.48 5.29 29.00
CA LYS A 331 30.55 4.39 28.57
C LYS A 331 30.19 3.78 27.22
N ARG A 332 31.13 3.84 26.27
CA ARG A 332 30.96 3.36 24.89
C ARG A 332 31.86 2.17 24.56
N ARG A 333 33.03 2.07 25.20
CA ARG A 333 34.08 1.08 24.91
C ARG A 333 34.80 0.67 26.19
N PHE A 334 35.50 -0.47 26.16
CA PHE A 334 36.34 -0.93 27.28
C PHE A 334 37.68 -0.21 27.31
N ASP A 335 38.17 0.07 28.52
CA ASP A 335 39.40 0.82 28.75
C ASP A 335 40.66 -0.06 28.61
N SER A 336 40.49 -1.39 28.68
CA SER A 336 41.60 -2.34 28.60
C SER A 336 41.18 -3.72 28.10
N GLN A 337 42.14 -4.51 27.63
CA GLN A 337 41.93 -5.91 27.24
C GLN A 337 41.37 -6.74 28.38
N ALA A 338 41.87 -6.53 29.61
CA ALA A 338 41.45 -7.28 30.78
C ALA A 338 39.98 -7.02 31.13
N GLU A 339 39.55 -5.76 31.04
CA GLU A 339 38.14 -5.40 31.22
C GLU A 339 37.27 -6.04 30.14
N ALA A 340 37.67 -5.90 28.88
CA ALA A 340 36.93 -6.48 27.76
C ALA A 340 36.77 -8.00 27.89
N GLN A 341 37.86 -8.72 28.20
CA GLN A 341 37.84 -10.17 28.42
C GLN A 341 36.94 -10.59 29.58
N ALA A 342 36.89 -9.81 30.66
CA ALA A 342 36.04 -10.10 31.81
C ALA A 342 34.54 -9.96 31.50
N ALA A 343 34.18 -9.14 30.51
CA ALA A 343 32.81 -8.96 30.06
C ALA A 343 32.36 -9.98 29.00
N MET A 344 33.28 -10.81 28.47
CA MET A 344 32.97 -11.77 27.42
C MET A 344 32.47 -13.11 27.97
N THR A 345 31.67 -13.78 27.16
CA THR A 345 31.32 -15.19 27.34
C THR A 345 31.42 -15.95 26.03
N THR A 346 31.67 -17.25 26.12
CA THR A 346 31.67 -18.14 24.94
C THR A 346 30.32 -18.84 24.85
N ILE A 347 29.68 -18.73 23.70
CA ILE A 347 28.42 -19.41 23.37
C ILE A 347 28.63 -20.43 22.26
N THR A 348 27.79 -21.45 22.23
CA THR A 348 27.68 -22.40 21.11
C THR A 348 26.34 -22.17 20.43
N VAL A 349 26.36 -22.00 19.10
CA VAL A 349 25.17 -21.69 18.31
C VAL A 349 24.98 -22.69 17.17
N PRO A 350 23.73 -23.01 16.79
CA PRO A 350 23.46 -23.89 15.66
C PRO A 350 23.73 -23.17 14.33
N ILE A 351 24.24 -23.90 13.34
CA ILE A 351 24.49 -23.38 11.99
C ILE A 351 24.21 -24.46 10.93
N TRP A 352 23.97 -24.01 9.70
CA TRP A 352 24.07 -24.87 8.52
C TRP A 352 25.47 -24.79 7.92
N THR A 353 25.99 -25.91 7.42
CA THR A 353 27.26 -25.98 6.67
C THR A 353 26.99 -26.67 5.34
N LEU A 354 27.87 -26.51 4.34
CA LEU A 354 27.80 -27.34 3.13
C LEU A 354 28.84 -28.44 3.18
N SER A 355 28.40 -29.66 2.88
CA SER A 355 29.26 -30.82 2.62
C SER A 355 28.93 -31.35 1.24
N ASN A 356 29.84 -31.18 0.27
CA ASN A 356 29.63 -31.55 -1.14
C ASN A 356 28.36 -30.93 -1.74
N GLY A 357 28.10 -29.65 -1.44
CA GLY A 357 26.92 -28.93 -1.91
C GLY A 357 25.61 -29.27 -1.18
N VAL A 358 25.63 -30.18 -0.21
CA VAL A 358 24.47 -30.53 0.60
C VAL A 358 24.54 -29.83 1.96
N LYS A 359 23.44 -29.16 2.33
CA LYS A 359 23.29 -28.51 3.64
C LYS A 359 23.27 -29.54 4.77
N LYS A 360 24.05 -29.28 5.81
CA LYS A 360 24.18 -30.15 6.98
C LYS A 360 24.21 -29.33 8.26
N ALA A 361 23.37 -29.73 9.21
CA ALA A 361 23.35 -29.16 10.55
C ALA A 361 24.70 -29.34 11.25
N SER A 362 25.16 -28.28 11.90
CA SER A 362 26.39 -28.22 12.69
C SER A 362 26.23 -27.21 13.82
N THR A 363 27.31 -26.96 14.54
CA THR A 363 27.43 -25.87 15.51
C THR A 363 28.75 -25.13 15.32
N THR A 364 28.80 -23.87 15.76
CA THR A 364 30.03 -23.09 15.92
C THR A 364 30.06 -22.41 17.29
N THR A 365 31.21 -21.90 17.69
CA THR A 365 31.39 -21.16 18.95
C THR A 365 31.75 -19.72 18.68
N LEU A 366 31.13 -18.80 19.40
CA LEU A 366 31.41 -17.37 19.35
C LEU A 366 31.81 -16.88 20.73
N GLN A 367 32.73 -15.94 20.79
CA GLN A 367 32.98 -15.13 21.98
C GLN A 367 32.29 -13.78 21.79
N VAL A 368 31.34 -13.46 22.66
CA VAL A 368 30.48 -12.27 22.59
C VAL A 368 30.37 -11.62 23.96
N HIS A 369 29.87 -10.38 24.01
CA HIS A 369 29.57 -9.73 25.28
C HIS A 369 28.52 -10.52 26.08
N ALA A 370 28.76 -10.75 27.37
CA ALA A 370 27.90 -11.61 28.19
C ALA A 370 26.44 -11.14 28.24
N ALA A 371 26.21 -9.83 28.24
CA ALA A 371 24.87 -9.24 28.30
C ALA A 371 23.98 -9.52 27.07
N ILE A 372 24.57 -9.82 25.90
CA ILE A 372 23.84 -10.11 24.65
C ILE A 372 23.98 -11.60 24.24
N ALA A 373 24.50 -12.44 25.13
CA ALA A 373 24.79 -13.84 24.81
C ALA A 373 23.53 -14.64 24.46
N ASP A 374 22.40 -14.36 25.11
CA ASP A 374 21.15 -15.04 24.84
C ASP A 374 20.45 -14.48 23.58
N ASP A 375 20.62 -13.19 23.31
CA ASP A 375 20.18 -12.55 22.06
C ASP A 375 20.89 -13.17 20.85
N VAL A 376 22.22 -13.28 20.88
CA VAL A 376 22.99 -13.92 19.81
C VAL A 376 22.62 -15.40 19.64
N LYS A 377 22.30 -16.13 20.73
CA LYS A 377 21.80 -17.51 20.60
C LYS A 377 20.43 -17.55 19.90
N ALA A 378 19.55 -16.60 20.19
CA ALA A 378 18.24 -16.51 19.56
C ALA A 378 18.39 -16.25 18.05
N ILE A 379 19.17 -15.23 17.68
CA ILE A 379 19.47 -14.88 16.28
C ILE A 379 19.94 -16.11 15.48
N PHE A 380 20.97 -16.82 15.97
CA PHE A 380 21.48 -17.99 15.24
C PHE A 380 20.51 -19.18 15.25
N THR A 381 19.67 -19.31 16.28
CA THR A 381 18.63 -20.34 16.31
C THR A 381 17.54 -20.05 15.29
N GLU A 382 17.17 -18.79 15.12
CA GLU A 382 16.21 -18.34 14.10
C GLU A 382 16.77 -18.53 12.70
N ILE A 383 18.01 -18.08 12.43
CA ILE A 383 18.70 -18.32 11.15
C ILE A 383 18.77 -19.82 10.83
N TYR A 384 19.03 -20.66 11.83
CA TYR A 384 19.08 -22.11 11.65
C TYR A 384 17.70 -22.71 11.31
N ASN A 385 16.62 -22.17 11.87
CA ASN A 385 15.25 -22.65 11.65
C ASN A 385 14.58 -22.04 10.42
N ASP A 386 15.12 -20.95 9.88
CA ASP A 386 14.59 -20.30 8.69
C ASP A 386 14.65 -21.22 7.45
N PRO A 387 13.62 -21.22 6.58
CA PRO A 387 13.61 -22.01 5.35
C PRO A 387 14.82 -21.80 4.44
N GLU A 388 15.45 -20.62 4.47
CA GLU A 388 16.66 -20.36 3.69
C GLU A 388 17.79 -21.30 4.10
N GLN A 389 17.88 -21.73 5.37
CA GLN A 389 18.96 -22.58 5.89
C GLN A 389 20.35 -22.08 5.44
N PHE A 390 20.62 -20.80 5.72
CA PHE A 390 21.81 -20.12 5.22
C PHE A 390 23.11 -20.82 5.70
N PRO A 391 24.00 -21.28 4.79
CA PRO A 391 25.25 -21.92 5.18
C PRO A 391 26.28 -20.93 5.73
N ILE A 392 26.93 -21.31 6.84
CA ILE A 392 28.01 -20.58 7.48
C ILE A 392 29.26 -21.46 7.47
N ASN A 393 30.33 -21.01 6.82
CA ASN A 393 31.63 -21.70 6.73
C ASN A 393 32.71 -21.04 7.60
N GLY A 394 32.49 -19.82 8.07
CA GLY A 394 33.45 -19.06 8.83
C GLY A 394 32.76 -18.00 9.68
N THR A 395 33.24 -17.84 10.91
CA THR A 395 32.76 -16.83 11.84
C THR A 395 33.92 -16.13 12.53
N SER A 396 33.81 -14.83 12.69
CA SER A 396 34.69 -13.99 13.52
C SER A 396 33.83 -13.23 14.52
N SER A 397 34.30 -13.04 15.76
CA SER A 397 33.57 -12.30 16.79
C SER A 397 34.54 -11.48 17.65
N PHE A 398 34.44 -11.50 18.98
CA PHE A 398 35.34 -10.76 19.86
C PHE A 398 36.82 -10.95 19.51
N ARG A 399 37.49 -9.83 19.25
CA ARG A 399 38.93 -9.73 19.06
C ARG A 399 39.38 -8.37 19.56
N TYR A 400 39.99 -8.36 20.74
CA TYR A 400 40.55 -7.12 21.29
C TYR A 400 41.83 -6.72 20.54
N VAL A 401 41.85 -5.51 19.99
CA VAL A 401 43.02 -4.86 19.40
C VAL A 401 43.27 -3.55 20.14
N GLU A 402 44.45 -3.45 20.77
CA GLU A 402 44.82 -2.24 21.51
C GLU A 402 44.90 -1.01 20.59
N GLY A 403 44.32 0.10 21.04
CA GLY A 403 44.31 1.36 20.29
C GLY A 403 43.23 1.48 19.21
N THR A 404 42.34 0.50 19.05
CA THR A 404 41.16 0.58 18.16
C THR A 404 39.87 0.72 18.96
N THR A 405 38.84 1.28 18.33
CA THR A 405 37.51 1.48 18.91
C THR A 405 36.44 0.62 18.23
N GLY A 406 36.85 -0.39 17.46
CA GLY A 406 35.91 -1.25 16.73
C GLY A 406 35.09 -2.13 17.68
N GLU A 407 33.88 -2.49 17.25
CA GLU A 407 32.93 -3.27 18.04
C GLU A 407 33.38 -4.71 18.35
N HIS A 408 34.33 -5.25 17.57
CA HIS A 408 35.00 -6.51 17.94
C HIS A 408 35.73 -6.41 19.29
N ASN A 409 36.19 -5.22 19.71
CA ASN A 409 36.78 -5.02 21.03
C ASN A 409 35.72 -5.10 22.15
N CYS A 410 34.45 -4.91 21.82
CA CYS A 410 33.34 -4.94 22.76
C CYS A 410 32.57 -6.26 22.72
N GLY A 411 32.88 -7.16 21.78
CA GLY A 411 32.14 -8.42 21.61
C GLY A 411 30.72 -8.19 21.08
N THR A 412 30.51 -7.06 20.41
CA THR A 412 29.24 -6.59 19.83
C THR A 412 29.27 -6.62 18.30
N ALA A 413 30.26 -7.29 17.71
CA ALA A 413 30.39 -7.49 16.28
C ALA A 413 30.61 -8.95 15.92
N ILE A 414 30.03 -9.38 14.80
CA ILE A 414 30.14 -10.73 14.25
C ILE A 414 30.36 -10.61 12.74
N ASP A 415 31.42 -11.24 12.22
CA ASP A 415 31.63 -11.38 10.78
C ASP A 415 31.30 -12.80 10.33
N LEU A 416 30.60 -12.94 9.20
CA LEU A 416 30.19 -14.22 8.62
C LEU A 416 30.75 -14.41 7.21
N ASN A 417 31.31 -15.58 6.94
CA ASN A 417 31.77 -16.01 5.62
C ASN A 417 32.63 -14.93 4.91
N ALA A 418 33.61 -14.36 5.62
CA ALA A 418 34.39 -13.18 5.20
C ALA A 418 35.00 -13.26 3.79
N ASN A 419 35.25 -14.45 3.27
CA ASN A 419 35.79 -14.61 1.91
C ASN A 419 34.73 -14.36 0.82
N GLU A 420 33.48 -14.76 1.09
CA GLU A 420 32.33 -14.66 0.18
C GLU A 420 31.43 -13.43 0.47
N ASN A 421 31.82 -12.64 1.47
CA ASN A 421 31.21 -11.36 1.84
C ASN A 421 32.32 -10.36 2.17
N TYR A 422 32.98 -9.89 1.12
CA TYR A 422 34.10 -8.96 1.28
C TYR A 422 33.75 -7.66 2.04
N GLN A 423 34.78 -7.02 2.56
CA GLN A 423 34.76 -5.61 2.94
C GLN A 423 35.39 -4.82 1.81
N ILE A 424 34.72 -3.78 1.35
CA ILE A 424 35.10 -2.97 0.20
C ILE A 424 34.96 -1.49 0.51
N ARG A 425 35.90 -0.68 0.01
CA ARG A 425 35.85 0.77 0.10
C ARG A 425 36.22 1.39 -1.23
N ASP A 426 35.34 2.20 -1.80
CA ASP A 426 35.54 2.90 -3.07
C ASP A 426 36.00 1.93 -4.19
N GLY A 427 35.33 0.78 -4.30
CA GLY A 427 35.67 -0.28 -5.26
C GLY A 427 36.93 -1.09 -4.93
N GLN A 428 37.63 -0.79 -3.83
CA GLN A 428 38.82 -1.52 -3.40
C GLN A 428 38.50 -2.53 -2.29
N VAL A 429 38.67 -3.80 -2.61
CA VAL A 429 38.52 -4.90 -1.65
C VAL A 429 39.61 -4.81 -0.58
N LEU A 430 39.19 -4.70 0.68
CA LEU A 430 40.05 -4.64 1.86
C LEU A 430 40.24 -6.03 2.49
N VAL A 431 39.14 -6.80 2.59
CA VAL A 431 39.11 -8.16 3.14
C VAL A 431 38.16 -9.00 2.31
N GLY A 432 38.45 -10.29 2.15
CA GLY A 432 37.63 -11.21 1.37
C GLY A 432 37.99 -11.23 -0.11
N SER A 433 37.14 -11.88 -0.91
CA SER A 433 37.41 -12.08 -2.34
C SER A 433 36.23 -11.77 -3.26
N CYS A 434 34.99 -11.94 -2.78
CA CYS A 434 33.80 -11.69 -3.59
C CYS A 434 32.57 -11.37 -2.74
N TRP A 435 31.52 -10.91 -3.42
CA TRP A 435 30.14 -10.86 -2.95
C TRP A 435 29.25 -11.18 -4.16
N GLU A 436 28.63 -12.35 -4.14
CA GLU A 436 27.89 -12.92 -5.27
C GLU A 436 26.53 -13.51 -4.82
N PRO A 437 25.63 -12.71 -4.21
CA PRO A 437 24.30 -13.17 -3.81
C PRO A 437 23.55 -13.91 -4.93
N GLY A 438 22.81 -14.95 -4.56
CA GLY A 438 22.04 -15.80 -5.49
C GLY A 438 22.87 -16.78 -6.32
N THR A 439 24.19 -16.58 -6.46
CA THR A 439 25.09 -17.50 -7.16
C THR A 439 25.97 -18.28 -6.18
N ASN A 440 26.58 -17.59 -5.22
CA ASN A 440 27.41 -18.19 -4.20
C ASN A 440 26.58 -18.43 -2.94
N PRO A 441 26.39 -19.70 -2.49
CA PRO A 441 25.52 -20.02 -1.36
C PRO A 441 26.03 -19.52 0.00
N TYR A 442 27.24 -18.98 0.08
CA TYR A 442 27.78 -18.36 1.30
C TYR A 442 27.69 -16.83 1.29
N SER A 443 27.24 -16.24 0.18
CA SER A 443 27.16 -14.80 0.02
C SER A 443 25.80 -14.28 0.50
N ILE A 444 25.84 -13.31 1.41
CA ILE A 444 24.70 -12.75 2.11
C ILE A 444 24.02 -11.75 1.20
N ALA A 445 22.80 -12.05 0.78
CA ALA A 445 21.96 -11.11 0.05
C ALA A 445 21.33 -10.10 1.02
N PRO A 446 20.99 -8.88 0.58
CA PRO A 446 20.24 -7.92 1.41
C PRO A 446 18.90 -8.46 1.92
N ASP A 447 18.25 -9.35 1.16
CA ASP A 447 16.99 -10.01 1.53
C ASP A 447 17.19 -11.38 2.22
N SER A 448 18.42 -11.74 2.58
CA SER A 448 18.73 -12.99 3.29
C SER A 448 18.12 -13.00 4.70
N SER A 449 17.72 -14.18 5.17
CA SER A 449 17.33 -14.46 6.56
C SER A 449 18.39 -13.97 7.55
N VAL A 450 19.68 -14.02 7.20
CA VAL A 450 20.74 -13.53 8.07
C VAL A 450 20.53 -12.04 8.36
N VAL A 451 20.40 -11.22 7.31
CA VAL A 451 20.19 -9.76 7.44
C VAL A 451 18.91 -9.49 8.20
N ARG A 452 17.78 -9.98 7.69
CA ARG A 452 16.45 -9.76 8.28
C ARG A 452 16.37 -10.14 9.76
N ILE A 453 16.99 -11.23 10.18
CA ILE A 453 16.94 -11.70 11.58
C ILE A 453 17.87 -10.86 12.46
N PHE A 454 19.08 -10.52 12.02
CA PHE A 454 19.94 -9.60 12.78
C PHE A 454 19.25 -8.23 12.97
N GLU A 455 18.63 -7.70 11.93
CA GLU A 455 17.88 -6.43 11.99
C GLU A 455 16.70 -6.47 12.96
N ALA A 456 15.93 -7.57 12.97
CA ALA A 456 14.82 -7.77 13.90
C ALA A 456 15.27 -7.75 15.37
N HIS A 457 16.54 -8.05 15.64
CA HIS A 457 17.16 -8.00 16.96
C HIS A 457 17.94 -6.69 17.22
N GLY A 458 17.81 -5.69 16.35
CA GLY A 458 18.44 -4.37 16.51
C GLY A 458 19.92 -4.33 16.15
N TRP A 459 20.41 -5.29 15.37
CA TRP A 459 21.76 -5.26 14.81
C TRP A 459 21.76 -4.60 13.43
N SER A 460 22.81 -3.84 13.14
CA SER A 460 23.05 -3.22 11.84
C SER A 460 23.92 -4.14 10.97
N TRP A 461 23.59 -4.26 9.69
CA TRP A 461 24.40 -4.95 8.71
C TRP A 461 25.35 -3.96 8.02
N GLY A 462 26.63 -4.30 7.93
CA GLY A 462 27.63 -3.42 7.32
C GLY A 462 27.50 -3.25 5.81
N GLY A 463 26.63 -4.03 5.16
CA GLY A 463 26.33 -3.92 3.72
C GLY A 463 25.62 -2.63 3.34
N ASP A 464 24.80 -2.07 4.26
CA ASP A 464 23.99 -0.87 4.03
C ASP A 464 24.12 0.20 5.13
N ALA A 465 24.36 -0.18 6.40
CA ALA A 465 24.39 0.75 7.53
C ALA A 465 25.45 1.85 7.41
N TRP A 466 26.51 1.62 6.63
CA TRP A 466 27.63 2.55 6.44
C TRP A 466 27.80 3.02 4.99
N ALA A 467 26.90 2.58 4.12
CA ALA A 467 26.92 2.88 2.72
C ALA A 467 26.02 4.09 2.42
N ALA A 468 26.43 4.91 1.46
CA ALA A 468 25.60 6.02 0.99
C ALA A 468 24.54 5.58 -0.03
N ASP A 469 24.82 4.47 -0.73
CA ASP A 469 23.95 3.80 -1.70
C ASP A 469 24.33 2.31 -1.77
N SER A 470 23.74 1.54 -2.69
CA SER A 470 23.99 0.09 -2.83
C SER A 470 25.07 -0.27 -3.86
N ASP A 471 25.73 0.70 -4.50
CA ASP A 471 26.78 0.49 -5.50
C ASP A 471 28.15 0.30 -4.83
N ASP A 472 28.59 -0.96 -4.76
CA ASP A 472 29.85 -1.37 -4.15
C ASP A 472 31.12 -0.79 -4.82
N ALA A 473 30.99 -0.17 -5.98
CA ALA A 473 32.05 0.59 -6.63
C ALA A 473 32.36 1.90 -5.89
N THR A 474 31.49 2.35 -4.98
CA THR A 474 31.62 3.59 -4.22
C THR A 474 31.30 3.39 -2.75
N GLY A 475 31.76 4.29 -1.87
CA GLY A 475 31.39 4.22 -0.45
C GLY A 475 32.09 3.10 0.32
N TYR A 476 31.55 2.75 1.49
CA TYR A 476 32.12 1.74 2.38
C TYR A 476 31.07 0.68 2.70
N HIS A 477 31.35 -0.55 2.32
CA HIS A 477 30.49 -1.70 2.55
C HIS A 477 31.27 -2.82 3.22
N ASP A 478 30.64 -3.43 4.20
CA ASP A 478 31.19 -4.56 4.94
C ASP A 478 30.15 -5.68 5.01
N TYR A 479 30.02 -6.42 3.92
CA TYR A 479 28.95 -7.39 3.72
C TYR A 479 29.01 -8.58 4.69
N MET A 480 30.16 -8.83 5.29
CA MET A 480 30.31 -9.88 6.31
C MET A 480 29.84 -9.43 7.69
N HIS A 481 29.77 -8.13 7.95
CA HIS A 481 29.76 -7.58 9.29
C HIS A 481 28.36 -7.31 9.83
N PHE A 482 28.12 -7.73 11.06
CA PHE A 482 26.93 -7.41 11.84
C PHE A 482 27.36 -6.75 13.15
N SER A 483 26.79 -5.60 13.46
CA SER A 483 27.18 -4.78 14.60
C SER A 483 25.95 -4.42 15.46
N TYR A 484 26.06 -4.63 16.77
CA TYR A 484 24.96 -4.32 17.69
C TYR A 484 24.88 -2.82 17.98
N MET A 485 25.99 -2.09 17.93
CA MET A 485 26.03 -0.64 18.23
C MET A 485 26.01 0.23 16.96
N GLY A 486 25.88 -0.36 15.78
CA GLY A 486 25.75 0.34 14.49
C GLY A 486 27.04 0.89 13.85
N GLY A 487 28.23 0.60 14.37
CA GLY A 487 29.53 0.97 13.78
C GLY A 487 30.30 2.06 14.50
#